data_AF-C0XRL9-F1
#
_entry.id   AF-C0XRL9-F1
#
_cell.length_a   1.000
_cell.length_b   1.000
_cell.length_c   1.000
_cell.angle_alpha   90.00
_cell.angle_beta   90.00
_cell.angle_gamma   90.00
#
_symmetry.space_group_name_H-M   'P 1'
#
loop_
_entity.id
_entity.type
_entity.pdbx_description
1 polymer ?
#
loop_
_entity_poly.entity_id
_entity_poly.type
_entity_poly.pdbx_seq_one_letter_code
_entity_poly.pdbx_strand_id
1 'polypeptide(L)'
;MVTSRRWLRILEAVVAVVLVLILVIVGVRLFTSRYYAVPEVKTSAKDLLAGPGVNPVEGDYLRGYRLAGQGEARPGTVIVFGGSEGSENPWQALELQEAGHNVLALYFFGQ
;
A
#
# COMPACT_ATOMS: atom_id res chain seq x y z
N MET A 1 44.54 36.11 -7.00
CA MET A 1 43.10 36.27 -7.31
C MET A 1 42.51 35.20 -8.25
N VAL A 2 43.27 34.14 -8.64
CA VAL A 2 42.80 33.09 -9.58
C VAL A 2 42.13 31.91 -8.88
N THR A 3 42.48 31.66 -7.62
CA THR A 3 41.96 30.55 -6.78
C THR A 3 40.48 30.70 -6.43
N SER A 4 40.02 31.90 -6.09
CA SER A 4 38.61 32.16 -5.72
C SER A 4 37.63 31.86 -6.86
N ARG A 5 38.00 32.18 -8.11
CA ARG A 5 37.19 31.93 -9.30
C ARG A 5 37.06 30.44 -9.67
N ARG A 6 37.95 29.58 -9.18
CA ARG A 6 37.83 28.12 -9.36
C ARG A 6 36.85 27.52 -8.35
N TRP A 7 36.95 27.93 -7.09
CA TRP A 7 36.03 27.51 -6.03
C TRP A 7 34.58 27.96 -6.30
N LEU A 8 34.38 29.17 -6.82
CA LEU A 8 33.04 29.65 -7.19
C LEU A 8 32.38 28.76 -8.26
N ARG A 9 33.13 28.36 -9.29
CA ARG A 9 32.63 27.49 -10.36
C ARG A 9 32.30 26.08 -9.87
N ILE A 10 33.07 25.57 -8.92
CA ILE A 10 32.78 24.28 -8.28
C ILE A 10 31.49 24.38 -7.47
N LEU A 11 31.33 25.44 -6.68
CA LEU A 11 30.10 25.68 -5.92
C LEU A 11 28.88 25.79 -6.83
N GLU A 12 28.99 26.55 -7.91
CA GLU A 12 27.94 26.72 -8.93
C GLU A 12 27.55 25.37 -9.57
N ALA A 13 28.54 24.55 -9.95
CA ALA A 13 28.29 23.22 -10.48
C ALA A 13 27.58 22.32 -9.47
N VAL A 14 27.98 22.35 -8.19
CA VAL A 14 27.31 21.58 -7.13
C VAL A 14 25.87 22.02 -6.95
N VAL A 15 25.60 23.33 -6.91
CA VAL A 15 24.23 23.86 -6.80
C VAL A 15 23.40 23.44 -8.01
N ALA A 16 23.95 23.51 -9.22
CA ALA A 16 23.27 23.09 -10.43
C ALA A 16 22.90 21.59 -10.39
N VAL A 17 23.81 20.73 -9.93
CA VAL A 17 23.54 19.29 -9.78
C VAL A 17 22.43 19.04 -8.75
N VAL A 18 22.47 19.71 -7.60
CA VAL A 18 21.43 19.59 -6.58
C VAL A 18 20.07 20.03 -7.12
N LEU A 19 20.01 21.13 -7.87
CA LEU A 19 18.77 21.59 -8.49
C LEU A 19 18.23 20.57 -9.49
N VAL A 20 19.08 19.97 -10.32
CA VAL A 20 18.68 18.90 -11.25
C VAL A 20 18.11 17.70 -10.50
N LEU A 21 18.76 17.26 -9.41
CA LEU A 21 18.25 16.16 -8.59
C LEU A 21 16.89 16.45 -7.97
N ILE A 22 16.69 17.66 -7.44
CA ILE A 22 15.38 18.09 -6.91
C ILE A 22 14.32 18.03 -8.02
N LEU A 23 14.65 18.51 -9.22
CA LEU A 23 13.74 18.52 -10.36
C LEU A 23 13.36 17.09 -10.78
N VAL A 24 14.32 16.16 -10.79
CA VAL A 24 14.06 14.73 -11.05
C VAL A 24 13.15 14.14 -9.97
N ILE A 25 13.43 14.37 -8.69
CA ILE A 25 12.62 13.85 -7.58
C ILE A 25 11.18 14.38 -7.67
N VAL A 26 11.01 15.68 -7.89
CA VAL A 26 9.69 16.31 -8.03
C VAL A 26 8.97 15.80 -9.27
N GLY A 27 9.66 15.68 -10.40
CA GLY A 27 9.11 15.16 -11.65
C GLY A 27 8.63 13.71 -11.51
N VAL A 28 9.44 12.85 -10.88
CA VAL A 28 9.06 11.46 -10.57
C VAL A 28 7.84 11.45 -9.65
N ARG A 29 7.83 12.24 -8.57
CA ARG A 29 6.68 12.29 -7.65
C ARG A 29 5.39 12.71 -8.35
N LEU A 30 5.45 13.75 -9.19
CA LEU A 30 4.28 14.22 -9.95
C LEU A 30 3.80 13.21 -10.98
N PHE A 31 4.73 12.54 -11.66
CA PHE A 31 4.41 11.49 -12.62
C PHE A 31 3.76 10.30 -11.89
N THR A 32 4.38 9.83 -10.80
CA THR A 32 3.84 8.74 -9.98
C THR A 32 2.49 9.09 -9.40
N SER A 33 2.29 10.29 -8.85
CA SER A 33 0.98 10.70 -8.32
C SER A 33 -0.09 10.86 -9.40
N ARG A 34 0.28 11.09 -10.67
CA ARG A 34 -0.71 11.20 -11.75
C ARG A 34 -1.11 9.84 -12.32
N TYR A 35 -0.15 8.94 -12.47
CA TYR A 35 -0.37 7.65 -13.14
C TYR A 35 -0.58 6.48 -12.18
N TYR A 36 -0.04 6.57 -10.97
CA TYR A 36 -0.04 5.51 -9.96
C TYR A 36 -0.54 6.00 -8.60
N ALA A 37 -1.35 7.08 -8.55
CA ALA A 37 -2.05 7.45 -7.33
C ALA A 37 -3.04 6.33 -6.98
N VAL A 38 -2.59 5.41 -6.14
CA VAL A 38 -3.48 4.59 -5.33
C VAL A 38 -4.10 5.56 -4.31
N PRO A 39 -5.44 5.63 -4.20
CA PRO A 39 -6.10 6.47 -3.20
C PRO A 39 -5.44 6.23 -1.84
N GLU A 40 -4.93 7.30 -1.22
CA GLU A 40 -4.39 7.22 0.13
C GLU A 40 -5.57 7.01 1.08
N VAL A 41 -5.86 5.75 1.35
CA VAL A 41 -6.83 5.35 2.35
C VAL A 41 -6.18 5.59 3.70
N LYS A 42 -6.56 6.68 4.37
CA LYS A 42 -6.14 6.97 5.75
C LYS A 42 -6.78 6.03 6.78
N THR A 43 -7.66 5.13 6.35
CA THR A 43 -8.34 4.14 7.18
C THR A 43 -7.42 2.94 7.37
N SER A 44 -7.15 2.58 8.62
CA SER A 44 -6.40 1.36 8.94
C SER A 44 -7.14 0.14 8.39
N ALA A 45 -6.42 -0.90 7.96
CA ALA A 45 -7.02 -2.18 7.56
C ALA A 45 -7.98 -2.72 8.64
N LYS A 46 -7.63 -2.50 9.91
CA LYS A 46 -8.45 -2.86 11.07
C LYS A 46 -9.79 -2.11 11.13
N ASP A 47 -9.81 -0.84 10.73
CA ASP A 47 -11.02 -0.03 10.71
C ASP A 47 -11.92 -0.42 9.53
N LEU A 48 -11.33 -0.77 8.37
CA LEU A 48 -12.05 -1.33 7.22
C LEU A 48 -12.68 -2.69 7.53
N LEU A 49 -11.98 -3.52 8.30
CA LEU A 49 -12.40 -4.88 8.65
C LEU A 49 -13.22 -4.95 9.96
N ALA A 50 -13.69 -3.81 10.47
CA ALA A 50 -14.61 -3.75 11.62
C ALA A 50 -16.10 -3.89 11.23
N GLY A 51 -16.40 -4.18 9.96
CA GLY A 51 -17.75 -4.28 9.42
C GLY A 51 -18.52 -5.54 9.85
N PRO A 52 -19.86 -5.56 9.65
CA PRO A 52 -20.68 -6.72 9.93
C PRO A 52 -20.28 -7.94 9.08
N GLY A 53 -20.24 -9.12 9.71
CA GLY A 53 -19.85 -10.36 9.06
C GLY A 53 -18.33 -10.56 8.94
N VAL A 54 -17.53 -9.65 9.48
CA VAL A 54 -16.08 -9.79 9.61
C VAL A 54 -15.73 -10.28 11.01
N ASN A 55 -14.97 -11.37 11.09
CA ASN A 55 -14.52 -11.95 12.36
C ASN A 55 -13.01 -12.14 12.33
N PRO A 56 -12.28 -11.77 13.38
CA PRO A 56 -10.86 -12.09 13.48
C PRO A 56 -10.67 -13.61 13.52
N VAL A 57 -9.57 -14.08 12.93
CA VAL A 57 -9.11 -15.46 12.98
C VAL A 57 -7.76 -15.46 13.66
N GLU A 58 -7.68 -16.17 14.79
CA GLU A 58 -6.45 -16.39 15.53
C GLU A 58 -6.28 -17.89 15.76
N GLY A 59 -5.30 -18.48 15.08
CA GLY A 59 -4.91 -19.87 15.27
C GLY A 59 -3.41 -20.04 15.17
N ASP A 60 -2.93 -21.26 15.45
CA ASP A 60 -1.51 -21.58 15.57
C ASP A 60 -0.70 -21.28 14.29
N TYR A 61 -1.34 -21.43 13.12
CA TYR A 61 -0.71 -21.27 11.80
C TYR A 61 -1.36 -20.19 10.94
N LEU A 62 -2.49 -19.62 11.38
CA LEU A 62 -3.32 -18.73 10.57
C LEU A 62 -3.78 -17.55 11.41
N ARG A 63 -3.45 -16.34 10.96
CA ARG A 63 -3.95 -15.10 11.55
C ARG A 63 -4.50 -14.17 10.46
N GLY A 64 -5.59 -13.48 10.77
CA GLY A 64 -6.23 -12.55 9.84
C GLY A 64 -7.71 -12.35 10.15
N TYR A 65 -8.52 -12.26 9.10
CA TYR A 65 -9.96 -12.01 9.19
C TYR A 65 -10.74 -12.94 8.26
N ARG A 66 -11.87 -13.44 8.75
CA ARG A 66 -12.87 -14.15 7.97
C ARG A 66 -14.04 -13.22 7.70
N LEU A 67 -14.37 -13.05 6.44
CA LEU A 67 -15.52 -12.27 5.97
C LEU A 67 -16.57 -13.25 5.41
N ALA A 68 -17.78 -13.21 5.98
CA ALA A 68 -18.91 -13.97 5.45
C ALA A 68 -19.49 -13.26 4.23
N GLY A 69 -19.73 -14.01 3.15
CA GLY A 69 -20.30 -13.45 1.91
C GLY A 69 -21.65 -12.78 2.14
N GLN A 70 -21.88 -11.67 1.44
CA GLN A 70 -23.14 -10.91 1.52
C GLN A 70 -24.08 -11.26 0.36
N GLY A 71 -25.39 -11.13 0.60
CA GLY A 71 -26.40 -11.41 -0.43
C GLY A 71 -26.49 -12.89 -0.79
N GLU A 72 -26.42 -13.21 -2.09
CA GLU A 72 -26.47 -14.59 -2.58
C GLU A 72 -25.11 -15.29 -2.39
N ALA A 73 -25.05 -16.19 -1.41
CA ALA A 73 -23.81 -16.85 -1.04
C ALA A 73 -23.28 -17.75 -2.16
N ARG A 74 -22.02 -17.52 -2.54
CA ARG A 74 -21.30 -18.36 -3.50
C ARG A 74 -20.61 -19.53 -2.78
N PRO A 75 -20.60 -20.73 -3.38
CA PRO A 75 -19.95 -21.88 -2.79
C PRO A 75 -18.42 -21.67 -2.73
N GLY A 76 -17.81 -22.19 -1.65
CA GLY A 76 -16.36 -22.14 -1.43
C GLY A 76 -15.90 -20.97 -0.57
N THR A 77 -14.57 -20.85 -0.42
CA THR A 77 -13.90 -19.77 0.31
C THR A 77 -12.69 -19.31 -0.48
N VAL A 78 -12.55 -17.99 -0.65
CA VAL A 78 -11.41 -17.36 -1.31
C VAL A 78 -10.41 -16.93 -0.24
N ILE A 79 -9.14 -17.28 -0.43
CA ILE A 79 -8.06 -16.85 0.46
C ILE A 79 -7.31 -15.73 -0.23
N VAL A 80 -7.15 -14.60 0.46
CA VAL A 80 -6.39 -13.45 -0.04
C VAL A 80 -5.30 -13.07 0.94
N PHE A 81 -4.19 -12.60 0.39
CA PHE A 81 -3.05 -12.07 1.12
C PHE A 81 -2.77 -10.65 0.64
N GLY A 82 -2.13 -9.85 1.49
CA GLY A 82 -1.56 -8.55 1.12
C GLY A 82 -0.36 -8.66 0.20
N GLY A 83 0.35 -7.55 0.04
CA GLY A 83 1.55 -7.47 -0.77
C GLY A 83 2.76 -8.12 -0.12
N SER A 84 3.93 -7.87 -0.70
CA SER A 84 5.21 -8.42 -0.25
C SER A 84 5.59 -8.05 1.19
N GLU A 85 4.95 -7.04 1.76
CA GLU A 85 5.05 -6.65 3.17
C GLU A 85 4.42 -7.66 4.15
N GLY A 86 3.58 -8.57 3.65
CA GLY A 86 3.00 -9.67 4.45
C GLY A 86 1.72 -9.35 5.21
N SER A 87 1.12 -8.17 4.97
CA SER A 87 -0.14 -7.78 5.59
C SER A 87 -1.34 -8.52 4.97
N GLU A 88 -2.54 -8.19 5.44
CA GLU A 88 -3.80 -8.52 4.81
C GLU A 88 -4.13 -7.56 3.64
N ASN A 89 -5.04 -7.96 2.74
CA ASN A 89 -5.59 -7.11 1.69
C ASN A 89 -7.09 -6.80 1.95
N PRO A 90 -7.40 -5.76 2.74
CA PRO A 90 -8.77 -5.50 3.19
C PRO A 90 -9.70 -5.11 2.03
N TRP A 91 -9.18 -4.38 1.03
CA TRP A 91 -9.96 -3.90 -0.11
C TRP A 91 -10.46 -5.03 -0.99
N GLN A 92 -9.55 -5.92 -1.41
CA GLN A 92 -9.92 -7.07 -2.21
C GLN A 92 -10.83 -8.04 -1.43
N ALA A 93 -10.62 -8.16 -0.12
CA ALA A 93 -11.47 -9.00 0.71
C ALA A 93 -12.92 -8.49 0.77
N LEU A 94 -13.11 -7.19 0.93
CA LEU A 94 -14.45 -6.57 0.95
C LEU A 94 -15.13 -6.67 -0.42
N GLU A 95 -14.43 -6.40 -1.51
CA GLU A 95 -14.97 -6.53 -2.87
C GLU A 95 -15.49 -7.95 -3.14
N LEU A 96 -14.72 -8.98 -2.73
CA LEU A 96 -15.12 -10.37 -2.85
C LEU A 96 -16.29 -10.74 -1.92
N GLN A 97 -16.33 -10.16 -0.71
CA GLN A 97 -17.43 -10.34 0.23
C GLN A 97 -18.75 -9.80 -0.34
N GLU A 98 -18.72 -8.59 -0.92
CA GLU A 98 -19.86 -7.95 -1.58
C GLU A 98 -20.33 -8.74 -2.80
N ALA A 99 -19.41 -9.40 -3.51
CA ALA A 99 -19.73 -10.33 -4.59
C ALA A 99 -20.33 -11.68 -4.13
N GLY A 100 -20.50 -11.87 -2.82
CA GLY A 100 -21.13 -13.06 -2.23
C GLY A 100 -20.17 -14.18 -1.86
N HIS A 101 -18.85 -13.97 -1.94
CA HIS A 101 -17.87 -14.98 -1.53
C HIS A 101 -17.60 -14.95 -0.02
N ASN A 102 -17.39 -16.12 0.58
CA ASN A 102 -16.70 -16.18 1.86
C ASN A 102 -15.21 -15.93 1.63
N VAL A 103 -14.60 -15.06 2.42
CA VAL A 103 -13.21 -14.66 2.24
C VAL A 103 -12.42 -14.86 3.52
N LEU A 104 -11.18 -15.32 3.36
CA LEU A 104 -10.19 -15.39 4.42
C LEU A 104 -9.03 -14.46 4.03
N ALA A 105 -8.98 -13.28 4.64
CA ALA A 105 -7.91 -12.31 4.45
C ALA A 105 -6.83 -12.56 5.50
N LEU A 106 -5.68 -13.08 5.10
CA LEU A 106 -4.65 -13.56 6.01
C LEU A 106 -3.40 -12.69 5.99
N TYR A 107 -2.73 -12.64 7.14
CA TYR A 107 -1.34 -12.23 7.24
C TYR A 107 -0.44 -13.35 6.72
N PHE A 108 0.60 -12.98 5.99
CA PHE A 108 1.61 -13.92 5.51
C PHE A 108 2.84 -13.95 6.44
N PHE A 109 3.28 -12.79 6.97
CA PHE A 109 4.40 -12.70 7.91
C PHE A 109 4.20 -11.58 8.95
N GLY A 110 4.89 -11.67 10.09
CA GLY A 110 5.26 -10.49 10.89
C GLY A 110 4.24 -9.96 11.91
N GLN A 111 3.17 -10.69 12.21
CA GLN A 111 2.20 -10.33 13.25
C GLN A 111 1.97 -11.49 14.16
#